data_AF-A0A534KCJ9-F1
#
_entry.id   AF-A0A534KCJ9-F1
#
_cell.length_a   1.000
_cell.length_b   1.000
_cell.length_c   1.000
_cell.angle_alpha   90.00
_cell.angle_beta   90.00
_cell.angle_gamma   90.00
#
_symmetry.space_group_name_H-M   'P 1'
#
loop_
_entity.id
_entity.type
_entity.pdbx_description
1 polymer ?
#
loop_
_entity_poly.entity_id
_entity_poly.type
_entity_poly.pdbx_seq_one_letter_code
_entity_poly.pdbx_strand_id
1 'polypeptide(L)'
;SAELSQALKELTDKQATLRGLQYRYQDDYAPVQRLKAEIADLENRTIPTLARTLVAQLAARETEVGRQVNATSHELRQIPPRALEEERLRRSLTLAEELYTTLQRRYEEAQVSERTIVPDLRILDAAVVPRRPVKNTAPRLILLAFCGSFGLAVVGAIMLDRIDPRVRYPEQVSHELRGGRSPARAVPQSGARSRCRGAAARHDHEPGRGRREVVPRLEPCAHLRGRRPPHAARRR
;
A
#
# COMPACT_ATOMS: atom_id res chain seq x y z
N SER A 1 -16.75 -65.15 25.78
CA SER A 1 -16.22 -65.08 27.16
C SER A 1 -15.80 -66.48 27.58
N ALA A 2 -14.68 -66.62 28.28
CA ALA A 2 -14.21 -67.93 28.74
C ALA A 2 -15.18 -68.56 29.75
N GLU A 3 -15.71 -67.76 30.68
CA GLU A 3 -16.60 -68.22 31.76
C GLU A 3 -17.93 -68.82 31.27
N LEU A 4 -18.63 -68.16 30.34
CA LEU A 4 -19.87 -68.71 29.76
C LEU A 4 -19.60 -70.02 29.03
N SER A 5 -18.51 -70.09 28.26
CA SER A 5 -18.13 -71.32 27.54
C SER A 5 -17.76 -72.45 28.50
N GLN A 6 -17.18 -72.13 29.65
CA GLN A 6 -16.84 -73.09 30.69
C GLN A 6 -18.09 -73.59 31.43
N ALA A 7 -19.04 -72.70 31.75
CA ALA A 7 -20.33 -73.07 32.34
C ALA A 7 -21.16 -73.97 31.40
N LEU A 8 -21.13 -73.70 30.08
CA LEU A 8 -21.79 -74.56 29.09
C LEU A 8 -21.13 -75.94 28.98
N LYS A 9 -19.81 -76.02 29.06
CA LYS A 9 -19.08 -77.30 29.11
C LYS A 9 -19.42 -78.09 30.37
N GLU A 10 -19.39 -77.41 31.52
CA GLU A 10 -19.74 -78.02 32.80
C GLU A 10 -21.18 -78.56 32.81
N LEU A 11 -22.11 -77.83 32.19
CA LEU A 11 -23.48 -78.29 31.98
C LEU A 11 -23.51 -79.60 31.16
N THR A 12 -22.81 -79.62 30.02
CA THR A 12 -22.79 -80.83 29.17
C THR A 12 -22.15 -82.02 29.86
N ASP A 13 -21.11 -81.81 30.66
CA ASP A 13 -20.43 -82.87 31.42
C ASP A 13 -21.34 -83.43 32.53
N LYS A 14 -22.04 -82.56 33.26
CA LYS A 14 -23.02 -82.97 34.29
C LYS A 14 -24.22 -83.69 33.67
N GLN A 15 -24.71 -83.23 32.51
CA GLN A 15 -25.79 -83.92 31.78
C GLN A 15 -25.36 -85.30 31.28
N ALA A 16 -24.12 -85.45 30.79
CA ALA A 16 -23.58 -86.75 30.40
C ALA A 16 -23.45 -87.71 31.60
N THR A 17 -22.98 -87.18 32.75
CA THR A 17 -22.86 -87.92 34.00
C THR A 17 -24.24 -88.37 34.52
N LEU A 18 -25.25 -87.50 34.42
CA LEU A 18 -26.64 -87.82 34.79
C LEU A 18 -27.19 -88.97 33.96
N ARG A 19 -27.02 -88.92 32.64
CA ARG A 19 -27.45 -89.99 31.73
C ARG A 19 -26.77 -91.33 32.05
N GLY A 20 -25.50 -91.31 32.43
CA GLY A 20 -24.77 -92.51 32.86
C GLY A 20 -25.30 -93.10 34.17
N LEU A 21 -25.65 -92.26 35.15
CA LEU A 21 -26.22 -92.70 36.43
C LEU A 21 -27.64 -93.24 36.29
N GLN A 22 -28.47 -92.63 35.44
CA GLN A 22 -29.85 -93.07 35.18
C GLN A 22 -29.93 -94.47 34.54
N TYR A 23 -28.88 -94.94 33.88
CA TYR A 23 -28.84 -96.32 33.34
C TYR A 23 -28.79 -97.39 34.44
N ARG A 24 -28.29 -97.06 35.64
CA ARG A 24 -28.09 -98.01 36.75
C ARG A 24 -28.99 -97.73 37.96
N TYR A 25 -29.47 -96.51 38.12
CA TYR A 25 -30.19 -96.08 39.32
C TYR A 25 -31.47 -95.33 38.95
N GLN A 26 -32.53 -95.56 39.74
CA GLN A 26 -33.80 -94.83 39.62
C GLN A 26 -33.67 -93.37 40.10
N ASP A 27 -34.61 -92.54 39.68
CA ASP A 27 -34.60 -91.08 39.88
C ASP A 27 -34.61 -90.64 41.36
N ASP A 28 -34.96 -91.54 42.28
CA ASP A 28 -35.03 -91.29 43.73
C ASP A 28 -33.68 -91.46 44.44
N TYR A 29 -32.62 -91.89 43.74
CA TYR A 29 -31.29 -92.03 44.32
C TYR A 29 -30.67 -90.65 44.62
N ALA A 30 -30.29 -90.41 45.87
CA ALA A 30 -29.85 -89.09 46.36
C ALA A 30 -28.76 -88.40 45.50
N PRO A 31 -27.74 -89.09 44.96
CA PRO A 31 -26.80 -88.50 44.02
C PRO A 31 -27.41 -87.99 42.71
N VAL A 32 -28.45 -88.66 42.18
CA VAL A 32 -29.14 -88.22 40.95
C VAL A 32 -29.92 -86.93 41.23
N GLN A 33 -30.60 -86.84 42.38
CA GLN A 33 -31.33 -85.63 42.77
C GLN A 33 -30.41 -84.41 42.95
N ARG A 34 -29.24 -84.61 43.59
CA ARG A 34 -28.23 -83.55 43.73
C ARG A 34 -27.75 -83.06 42.36
N LEU A 35 -27.45 -83.98 41.45
CA LEU A 35 -26.97 -83.63 40.11
C LEU A 35 -28.05 -82.91 39.28
N LYS A 36 -29.33 -83.32 39.40
CA LYS A 36 -30.46 -82.60 38.80
C LYS A 36 -30.61 -81.19 39.36
N ALA A 37 -30.47 -81.01 40.66
CA ALA A 37 -30.52 -79.69 41.29
C ALA A 37 -29.38 -78.79 40.80
N GLU A 38 -28.15 -79.31 40.75
CA GLU A 38 -26.99 -78.59 40.21
C GLU A 38 -27.18 -78.17 38.73
N ILE A 39 -27.71 -79.08 37.90
CA ILE A 39 -28.04 -78.77 36.50
C ILE A 39 -29.11 -77.68 36.43
N ALA A 40 -30.17 -77.78 37.24
CA ALA A 40 -31.24 -76.80 37.25
C ALA A 40 -30.74 -75.41 37.71
N ASP A 41 -29.81 -75.35 38.66
CA ASP A 41 -29.18 -74.10 39.08
C ASP A 41 -28.29 -73.52 37.96
N LEU A 42 -27.49 -74.35 37.28
CA LEU A 42 -26.67 -73.93 36.13
C LEU A 42 -27.54 -73.39 34.99
N GLU A 43 -28.62 -74.09 34.62
CA GLU A 43 -29.51 -73.74 33.52
C GLU A 43 -30.36 -72.50 33.82
N ASN A 44 -30.93 -72.40 35.03
CA ASN A 44 -31.92 -71.36 35.32
C ASN A 44 -31.33 -70.10 35.97
N ARG A 45 -30.15 -70.20 36.61
CA ARG A 45 -29.54 -69.07 37.32
C ARG A 45 -28.21 -68.67 36.71
N THR A 46 -27.26 -69.59 36.64
CA THR A 46 -25.86 -69.25 36.31
C THR A 46 -25.70 -68.82 34.85
N ILE A 47 -26.15 -69.64 33.90
CA ILE A 47 -26.00 -69.36 32.46
C ILE A 47 -26.75 -68.08 32.06
N PRO A 48 -28.02 -67.85 32.44
CA PRO A 48 -28.73 -66.62 32.10
C PRO A 48 -28.08 -65.38 32.69
N THR A 49 -27.54 -65.47 33.91
CA THR A 49 -26.84 -64.35 34.55
C THR A 49 -25.57 -64.00 33.79
N LEU A 50 -24.72 -64.99 33.46
CA LEU A 50 -23.51 -64.78 32.66
C LEU A 50 -23.80 -64.28 31.25
N ALA A 51 -24.90 -64.75 30.64
CA ALA A 51 -25.32 -64.27 29.32
C ALA A 51 -25.75 -62.80 29.37
N ARG A 52 -26.57 -62.42 30.36
CA ARG A 52 -27.04 -61.03 30.54
C ARG A 52 -25.88 -60.07 30.81
N THR A 53 -24.91 -60.45 31.65
CA THR A 53 -23.74 -59.61 31.92
C THR A 53 -22.89 -59.42 30.67
N LEU A 54 -22.67 -60.48 29.89
CA LEU A 54 -21.94 -60.40 28.63
C LEU A 54 -22.65 -59.50 27.61
N VAL A 55 -23.97 -59.66 27.45
CA VAL A 55 -24.77 -58.81 26.56
C VAL A 55 -24.69 -57.34 26.99
N ALA A 56 -24.80 -57.06 28.29
CA ALA A 56 -24.67 -55.71 28.82
C ALA A 56 -23.27 -55.11 28.57
N GLN A 57 -22.21 -55.91 28.75
CA GLN A 57 -20.84 -55.49 28.43
C GLN A 57 -20.64 -55.21 26.94
N LEU A 58 -21.17 -56.08 26.07
CA LEU A 58 -21.10 -55.89 24.62
C LEU A 58 -21.87 -54.65 24.18
N ALA A 59 -23.07 -54.43 24.70
CA ALA A 59 -23.86 -53.23 24.41
C ALA A 59 -23.13 -51.96 24.88
N ALA A 60 -22.55 -51.97 26.07
CA ALA A 60 -21.74 -50.84 26.55
C ALA A 60 -20.54 -50.57 25.61
N ARG A 61 -19.83 -51.63 25.21
CA ARG A 61 -18.69 -51.51 24.28
C ARG A 61 -19.12 -51.02 22.90
N GLU A 62 -20.25 -51.48 22.39
CA GLU A 62 -20.83 -51.03 21.12
C GLU A 62 -21.17 -49.54 21.18
N THR A 63 -21.79 -49.07 22.25
CA THR A 63 -22.09 -47.63 22.41
C THR A 63 -20.82 -46.78 22.49
N GLU A 64 -19.78 -47.27 23.15
CA GLU A 64 -18.50 -46.56 23.26
C GLU A 64 -17.77 -46.48 21.91
N VAL A 65 -17.69 -47.61 21.20
CA VAL A 65 -17.13 -47.64 19.84
C VAL A 65 -17.98 -46.77 18.90
N GLY A 66 -19.30 -46.81 19.02
CA GLY A 66 -20.20 -45.95 18.26
C GLY A 66 -19.96 -44.46 18.52
N ARG A 67 -19.72 -44.06 19.77
CA ARG A 67 -19.33 -42.68 20.11
C ARG A 67 -17.99 -42.29 19.48
N GLN A 68 -16.99 -43.16 19.55
CA GLN A 68 -15.69 -42.91 18.94
C GLN A 68 -15.80 -42.77 17.42
N VAL A 69 -16.53 -43.66 16.76
CA VAL A 69 -16.78 -43.58 15.31
C VAL A 69 -17.50 -42.28 14.94
N ASN A 70 -18.50 -41.87 15.71
CA ASN A 70 -19.23 -40.62 15.47
C ASN A 70 -18.34 -39.39 15.67
N ALA A 71 -17.51 -39.37 16.72
CA ALA A 71 -16.56 -38.29 16.97
C ALA A 71 -15.54 -38.17 15.84
N THR A 72 -14.90 -39.28 15.46
CA THR A 72 -13.95 -39.33 14.34
C THR A 72 -14.61 -38.97 13.02
N SER A 73 -15.84 -39.43 12.77
CA SER A 73 -16.61 -39.05 11.56
C SER A 73 -16.89 -37.55 11.52
N HIS A 74 -17.20 -36.95 12.66
CA HIS A 74 -17.43 -35.50 12.74
C HIS A 74 -16.13 -34.72 12.49
N GLU A 75 -15.00 -35.17 13.05
CA GLU A 75 -13.68 -34.59 12.78
C GLU A 75 -13.29 -34.71 11.31
N LEU A 76 -13.46 -35.89 10.70
CA LEU A 76 -13.22 -36.13 9.28
C LEU A 76 -14.09 -35.24 8.39
N ARG A 77 -15.35 -34.98 8.75
CA ARG A 77 -16.22 -34.03 8.01
C ARG A 77 -15.74 -32.58 8.08
N GLN A 78 -14.95 -32.20 9.08
CA GLN A 78 -14.36 -30.87 9.19
C GLN A 78 -13.05 -30.70 8.39
N ILE A 79 -12.43 -31.78 7.92
CA ILE A 79 -11.20 -31.72 7.12
C ILE A 79 -11.45 -31.16 5.71
N PRO A 80 -12.44 -31.64 4.93
CA PRO A 80 -12.73 -31.10 3.61
C PRO A 80 -12.94 -29.59 3.54
N PRO A 81 -13.73 -28.93 4.43
CA PRO A 81 -13.87 -27.48 4.36
C PRO A 81 -12.55 -26.75 4.65
N ARG A 82 -11.71 -27.26 5.56
CA ARG A 82 -10.37 -26.69 5.82
C ARG A 82 -9.45 -26.83 4.61
N ALA A 83 -9.43 -27.99 3.96
CA ALA A 83 -8.63 -28.20 2.75
C ALA A 83 -9.10 -27.31 1.59
N LEU A 84 -10.42 -27.15 1.42
CA LEU A 84 -10.98 -26.23 0.43
C LEU A 84 -10.65 -24.77 0.72
N GLU A 85 -10.66 -24.37 1.99
CA GLU A 85 -10.27 -23.02 2.41
C GLU A 85 -8.78 -22.79 2.17
N GLU A 86 -7.92 -23.75 2.51
CA GLU A 86 -6.49 -23.68 2.21
C GLU A 86 -6.24 -23.52 0.69
N GLU A 87 -6.89 -24.32 -0.15
CA GLU A 87 -6.76 -24.19 -1.60
C GLU A 87 -7.30 -22.85 -2.13
N ARG A 88 -8.38 -22.32 -1.55
CA ARG A 88 -8.85 -20.96 -1.87
C ARG A 88 -7.80 -19.90 -1.51
N LEU A 89 -7.21 -19.98 -0.32
CA LEU A 89 -6.18 -19.05 0.13
C LEU A 89 -4.93 -19.15 -0.76
N ARG A 90 -4.49 -20.37 -1.09
CA ARG A 90 -3.36 -20.60 -2.02
C ARG A 90 -3.60 -19.95 -3.37
N ARG A 91 -4.77 -20.16 -3.98
CA ARG A 91 -5.12 -19.50 -5.24
C ARG A 91 -5.10 -17.98 -5.13
N SER A 92 -5.61 -17.42 -4.03
CA SER A 92 -5.58 -15.96 -3.82
C SER A 92 -4.17 -15.41 -3.71
N LEU A 93 -3.26 -16.15 -3.06
CA LEU A 93 -1.85 -15.80 -2.95
C LEU A 93 -1.15 -15.89 -4.31
N THR A 94 -1.37 -16.96 -5.08
CA THR A 94 -0.79 -17.12 -6.42
C THR A 94 -1.25 -16.00 -7.36
N LEU A 95 -2.54 -15.62 -7.33
CA LEU A 95 -3.04 -14.50 -8.13
C LEU A 95 -2.42 -13.16 -7.72
N ALA A 96 -2.20 -12.93 -6.42
CA ALA A 96 -1.54 -11.72 -5.93
C ALA A 96 -0.06 -11.66 -6.37
N GLU A 97 0.64 -12.79 -6.32
CA GLU A 97 2.02 -12.92 -6.81
C GLU A 97 2.10 -12.70 -8.33
N GLU A 98 1.19 -13.29 -9.12
CA GLU A 98 1.12 -13.08 -10.57
C GLU A 98 0.82 -11.62 -10.91
N LEU A 99 -0.10 -10.97 -10.19
CA LEU A 99 -0.39 -9.56 -10.36
C LEU A 99 0.84 -8.70 -10.04
N TYR A 100 1.50 -8.96 -8.91
CA TYR A 100 2.71 -8.23 -8.50
C TYR A 100 3.82 -8.36 -9.55
N THR A 101 4.12 -9.59 -9.99
CA THR A 101 5.15 -9.84 -11.00
C THR A 101 4.81 -9.19 -12.34
N THR A 102 3.55 -9.22 -12.76
CA THR A 102 3.08 -8.54 -13.98
C THR A 102 3.25 -7.02 -13.87
N LEU A 103 2.86 -6.41 -12.75
CA LEU A 103 3.02 -4.97 -12.53
C LEU A 103 4.49 -4.57 -12.46
N GLN A 104 5.32 -5.36 -11.79
CA GLN A 104 6.77 -5.15 -11.73
C GLN A 104 7.38 -5.18 -13.14
N ARG A 105 7.00 -6.16 -13.95
CA ARG A 105 7.47 -6.27 -15.34
C ARG A 105 7.04 -5.08 -16.19
N ARG A 106 5.78 -4.64 -16.09
CA ARG A 106 5.27 -3.45 -16.79
C ARG A 106 5.98 -2.18 -16.35
N TYR A 107 6.29 -2.06 -15.06
CA TYR A 107 7.06 -0.94 -14.53
C TYR A 107 8.48 -0.91 -15.08
N GLU A 108 9.17 -2.05 -15.12
CA GLU A 108 10.50 -2.18 -15.71
C GLU A 108 10.50 -1.87 -17.21
N GLU A 109 9.53 -2.39 -17.96
CA GLU A 109 9.31 -2.08 -19.38
C GLU A 109 9.13 -0.57 -19.62
N ALA A 110 8.29 0.09 -18.80
CA ALA A 110 8.07 1.53 -18.87
C ALA A 110 9.36 2.31 -18.55
N GLN A 111 10.09 1.93 -17.50
CA GLN A 111 11.34 2.58 -17.10
C GLN A 111 12.43 2.47 -18.18
N VAL A 112 12.51 1.33 -18.88
CA VAL A 112 13.41 1.17 -20.02
C VAL A 112 12.96 2.05 -21.18
N SER A 113 11.66 2.10 -21.48
CA SER A 113 11.13 2.91 -22.59
C SER A 113 11.36 4.42 -22.41
N GLU A 114 11.27 4.94 -21.17
CA GLU A 114 11.59 6.34 -20.86
C GLU A 114 13.07 6.67 -21.11
N ARG A 115 13.96 5.74 -20.77
CA ARG A 115 15.40 5.89 -21.02
C ARG A 115 15.79 5.65 -22.48
N THR A 116 14.99 4.89 -23.22
CA THR A 116 15.15 4.58 -24.65
C THR A 116 14.22 5.43 -25.53
N ILE A 117 13.87 6.65 -25.10
CA ILE A 117 13.47 7.66 -26.07
C ILE A 117 14.76 8.06 -26.80
N VAL A 118 15.07 7.39 -27.92
CA VAL A 118 16.02 7.89 -28.90
C VAL A 118 15.23 8.89 -29.74
N PRO A 119 15.39 10.21 -29.53
CA PRO A 119 14.72 11.18 -30.38
C PRO A 119 15.34 11.06 -31.77
N ASP A 120 14.67 10.37 -32.69
CA ASP A 120 14.96 10.44 -34.13
C ASP A 120 14.48 11.81 -34.64
N LEU A 121 15.16 12.87 -34.20
CA LEU A 121 14.96 14.23 -34.69
C LEU A 121 15.67 14.34 -36.03
N ARG A 122 15.05 13.77 -37.06
CA ARG A 122 15.43 14.06 -38.44
C ARG A 122 14.87 15.44 -38.79
N ILE A 123 15.76 16.42 -38.84
CA ILE A 123 15.42 17.80 -39.23
C ILE A 123 14.87 17.75 -40.67
N LEU A 124 13.55 17.83 -40.80
CA LEU A 124 12.86 17.83 -42.11
C LEU A 124 12.91 19.21 -42.79
N ASP A 125 13.13 20.29 -42.03
CA ASP A 125 13.25 21.62 -42.60
C ASP A 125 14.20 22.50 -41.77
N ALA A 126 15.30 22.92 -42.38
CA ALA A 126 16.25 23.82 -41.75
C ALA A 126 15.75 25.26 -41.92
N ALA A 127 15.52 25.96 -40.81
CA ALA A 127 15.01 27.32 -40.81
C ALA A 127 15.87 28.26 -41.69
N VAL A 128 15.30 28.74 -42.80
CA VAL A 128 15.98 29.66 -43.72
C VAL A 128 16.07 31.04 -43.09
N VAL A 129 17.30 31.56 -42.96
CA VAL A 129 17.57 32.89 -42.41
C VAL A 129 17.08 33.97 -43.38
N PRO A 130 16.23 34.92 -42.95
CA PRO A 130 15.68 35.94 -43.84
C PRO A 130 16.80 36.89 -44.32
N ARG A 131 17.08 36.87 -45.63
CA ARG A 131 18.13 37.70 -46.26
C ARG A 131 17.81 39.20 -46.31
N ARG A 132 16.59 39.60 -45.93
CA ARG A 132 16.16 41.00 -45.88
C ARG A 132 15.42 41.28 -44.57
N PRO A 133 15.65 42.47 -43.97
CA PRO A 133 14.95 42.85 -42.75
C PRO A 133 13.45 42.93 -43.04
N VAL A 134 12.66 42.27 -42.19
CA VAL A 134 11.21 42.11 -42.38
C VAL A 134 10.48 43.47 -42.28
N LYS A 135 11.08 44.47 -41.60
CA LYS A 135 10.55 45.84 -41.49
C LYS A 135 11.69 46.87 -41.42
N ASN A 136 11.68 47.85 -42.32
CA ASN A 136 12.56 49.03 -42.27
C ASN A 136 11.83 50.19 -41.57
N THR A 137 11.98 50.31 -40.25
CA THR A 137 11.34 51.39 -39.45
C THR A 137 12.15 52.70 -39.44
N ALA A 138 13.38 52.67 -39.97
CA ALA A 138 14.29 53.82 -40.01
C ALA A 138 13.67 55.11 -40.60
N PRO A 139 13.03 55.12 -41.78
CA PRO A 139 12.45 56.35 -42.33
C PRO A 139 11.32 56.91 -41.46
N ARG A 140 10.53 56.04 -40.82
CA ARG A 140 9.45 56.46 -39.92
C ARG A 140 9.98 57.13 -38.64
N LEU A 141 11.07 56.61 -38.07
CA LEU A 141 11.73 57.23 -36.93
C LEU A 141 12.33 58.60 -37.28
N ILE A 142 12.98 58.71 -38.45
CA ILE A 142 13.58 59.97 -38.92
C ILE A 142 12.49 61.03 -39.11
N LEU A 143 11.37 60.66 -39.74
CA LEU A 143 10.23 61.57 -39.92
C LEU A 143 9.65 62.03 -38.58
N LEU A 144 9.47 61.10 -37.63
CA LEU A 144 8.94 61.43 -36.30
C LEU A 144 9.88 62.36 -35.52
N ALA A 145 11.19 62.08 -35.57
CA ALA A 145 12.20 62.91 -34.90
C ALA A 145 12.25 64.32 -35.49
N PHE A 146 12.18 64.44 -36.82
CA PHE A 146 12.16 65.73 -37.51
C PHE A 146 10.89 66.54 -37.18
N CYS A 147 9.71 65.93 -37.30
CA CYS A 147 8.46 66.61 -36.96
C CYS A 147 8.39 66.96 -35.47
N GLY A 148 8.90 66.08 -34.60
CA GLY A 148 8.95 66.30 -33.16
C GLY A 148 9.87 67.45 -32.77
N SER A 149 11.09 67.52 -33.32
CA SER A 149 12.02 68.61 -33.02
C SER A 149 11.54 69.94 -33.57
N PHE A 150 10.98 69.95 -34.79
CA PHE A 150 10.40 71.15 -35.38
C PHE A 150 9.20 71.65 -34.59
N GLY A 151 8.28 70.76 -34.19
CA GLY A 151 7.14 71.12 -33.35
C GLY A 151 7.57 71.68 -31.99
N LEU A 152 8.53 71.04 -31.33
CA LEU A 152 9.05 71.50 -30.05
C LEU A 152 9.76 72.86 -30.18
N ALA A 153 10.48 73.10 -31.28
CA ALA A 153 11.15 74.37 -31.53
C ALA A 153 10.15 75.52 -31.72
N VAL A 154 9.08 75.31 -32.50
CA VAL A 154 8.04 76.32 -32.72
C VAL A 154 7.28 76.62 -31.42
N VAL A 155 6.88 75.58 -30.69
CA VAL A 155 6.21 75.75 -29.38
C VAL A 155 7.15 76.43 -28.38
N GLY A 156 8.41 76.02 -28.34
CA GLY A 156 9.44 76.61 -27.48
C GLY A 156 9.65 78.09 -27.78
N ALA A 157 9.73 78.49 -29.05
CA ALA A 157 9.88 79.89 -29.45
C ALA A 157 8.69 80.75 -29.01
N ILE A 158 7.45 80.27 -29.22
CA ILE A 158 6.23 80.99 -28.81
C ILE A 158 6.14 81.08 -27.28
N MET A 159 6.48 80.01 -26.57
CA MET A 159 6.47 79.98 -25.10
C MET A 159 7.53 80.93 -24.53
N LEU A 160 8.72 80.99 -25.14
CA LEU A 160 9.78 81.91 -24.74
C LEU A 160 9.37 83.37 -24.97
N ASP A 161 8.75 83.66 -26.12
CA ASP A 161 8.22 85.00 -26.46
C ASP A 161 7.09 85.43 -25.50
N ARG A 162 6.26 84.49 -25.03
CA ARG A 162 5.22 84.74 -24.00
C ARG A 162 5.79 84.93 -22.60
N ILE A 163 6.90 84.27 -22.27
CA ILE A 163 7.56 84.32 -20.95
C ILE A 163 8.60 85.46 -20.88
N ASP A 164 8.87 86.16 -21.99
CA ASP A 164 9.81 87.28 -22.04
C ASP A 164 9.10 88.66 -21.97
N PRO A 165 8.85 89.22 -20.77
CA PRO A 165 8.35 90.59 -20.61
C PRO A 165 9.43 91.67 -20.86
N ARG A 166 10.59 91.33 -21.44
CA ARG A 166 11.77 92.22 -21.43
C ARG A 166 12.00 93.02 -22.71
N VAL A 167 11.16 92.88 -23.73
CA VAL A 167 11.27 93.71 -24.95
C VAL A 167 10.32 94.91 -24.89
N ARG A 168 10.47 95.76 -23.87
CA ARG A 168 9.83 97.07 -23.83
C ARG A 168 10.65 98.14 -23.12
N TYR A 169 11.85 98.41 -23.62
CA TYR A 169 12.52 99.73 -23.46
C TYR A 169 13.48 99.97 -24.64
N PRO A 170 13.16 100.88 -25.57
CA PRO A 170 14.06 101.31 -26.64
C PRO A 170 15.01 102.47 -26.22
N GLU A 171 15.25 102.68 -24.93
CA GLU A 171 15.92 103.89 -24.42
C GLU A 171 17.26 103.56 -23.74
N GLN A 172 18.24 103.03 -24.47
CA GLN A 172 19.65 103.08 -24.05
C GLN A 172 20.64 102.93 -25.21
N VAL A 173 20.27 103.53 -26.36
CA VAL A 173 21.17 103.78 -27.50
C VAL A 173 21.63 105.24 -27.47
N SER A 174 22.35 105.64 -26.42
CA SER A 174 23.23 106.83 -26.44
C SER A 174 23.79 107.09 -25.05
N HIS A 175 24.90 106.44 -24.69
CA HIS A 175 26.00 107.01 -23.90
C HIS A 175 26.91 105.89 -23.40
N GLU A 176 27.74 105.33 -24.28
CA GLU A 176 29.10 104.86 -23.91
C GLU A 176 30.03 104.70 -25.14
N LEU A 177 29.71 105.40 -26.23
CA LEU A 177 30.68 105.80 -27.24
C LEU A 177 31.55 106.95 -26.68
N ARG A 178 32.35 106.66 -25.65
CA ARG A 178 33.57 107.42 -25.30
C ARG A 178 34.45 106.61 -24.36
N GLY A 179 35.31 105.78 -24.91
CA GLY A 179 36.36 105.10 -24.15
C GLY A 179 36.93 103.94 -24.93
N GLY A 180 37.96 104.19 -25.73
CA GLY A 180 38.54 103.19 -26.62
C GLY A 180 39.24 102.04 -25.88
N ARG A 181 39.01 100.81 -26.36
CA ARG A 181 40.08 99.85 -26.70
C ARG A 181 39.50 98.68 -27.51
N SER A 182 40.06 98.58 -28.72
CA SER A 182 40.34 97.44 -29.61
C SER A 182 39.49 96.15 -29.55
N PRO A 183 39.02 95.63 -30.70
CA PRO A 183 38.35 94.35 -30.80
C PRO A 183 39.35 93.20 -30.94
N ALA A 184 39.23 92.16 -30.11
CA ALA A 184 39.93 90.89 -30.30
C ALA A 184 38.93 89.80 -30.71
N ARG A 185 38.84 89.67 -32.04
CA ARG A 185 38.65 88.45 -32.85
C ARG A 185 38.40 87.10 -32.14
N ALA A 186 37.34 86.46 -32.63
CA ALA A 186 36.97 85.04 -32.69
C ALA A 186 38.04 83.96 -32.45
N VAL A 187 37.61 82.81 -31.90
CA VAL A 187 37.53 81.49 -32.58
C VAL A 187 36.87 80.45 -31.63
N PRO A 188 35.93 79.60 -32.12
CA PRO A 188 35.28 78.53 -31.35
C PRO A 188 36.06 77.22 -31.45
N GLN A 189 35.91 76.33 -30.45
CA GLN A 189 36.32 74.93 -30.60
C GLN A 189 35.28 73.96 -30.03
N SER A 190 34.73 73.18 -30.94
CA SER A 190 33.94 71.97 -30.75
C SER A 190 34.81 70.81 -30.25
N GLY A 191 34.37 70.14 -29.19
CA GLY A 191 34.95 68.89 -28.70
C GLY A 191 33.88 67.83 -28.50
N ALA A 192 33.56 67.10 -29.56
CA ALA A 192 32.82 65.86 -29.49
C ALA A 192 33.73 64.75 -28.91
N ARG A 193 33.23 63.95 -27.96
CA ARG A 193 33.66 62.55 -27.78
C ARG A 193 32.66 61.69 -27.00
N SER A 194 31.97 60.87 -27.80
CA SER A 194 31.65 59.45 -27.61
C SER A 194 31.72 58.85 -26.20
N ARG A 195 30.55 58.45 -25.68
CA ARG A 195 30.43 57.43 -24.62
C ARG A 195 30.64 56.04 -25.24
N CYS A 196 31.65 55.33 -24.76
CA CYS A 196 31.78 53.89 -24.97
C CYS A 196 30.82 53.16 -24.02
N ARG A 197 29.92 52.36 -24.60
CA ARG A 197 29.30 51.20 -23.93
C ARG A 197 30.16 49.99 -24.28
N GLY A 198 30.58 49.26 -23.26
CA GLY A 198 31.17 47.92 -23.35
C GLY A 198 30.62 47.09 -22.19
N ALA A 199 30.01 45.95 -22.53
CA ALA A 199 29.32 45.03 -21.64
C ALA A 199 30.27 43.99 -21.03
N ALA A 200 29.86 43.41 -19.89
CA ALA A 200 30.02 42.00 -19.47
C ALA A 200 29.77 41.94 -17.94
N ALA A 201 28.66 41.39 -17.47
CA ALA A 201 28.51 39.97 -17.10
C ALA A 201 29.48 39.53 -15.99
N ARG A 202 28.95 39.26 -14.79
CA ARG A 202 28.88 37.92 -14.17
C ARG A 202 28.61 37.95 -12.65
N HIS A 203 27.92 36.88 -12.22
CA HIS A 203 27.87 36.27 -10.90
C HIS A 203 27.09 36.96 -9.79
N ASP A 204 25.81 36.56 -9.66
CA ASP A 204 25.16 36.44 -8.36
C ASP A 204 25.24 34.98 -7.91
N HIS A 205 25.95 34.73 -6.81
CA HIS A 205 25.89 33.48 -6.07
C HIS A 205 25.80 33.84 -4.59
N GLU A 206 24.62 33.66 -4.00
CA GLU A 206 24.40 33.71 -2.55
C GLU A 206 23.76 32.37 -2.11
N PRO A 207 24.30 31.66 -1.11
CA PRO A 207 23.77 30.36 -0.71
C PRO A 207 22.73 30.53 0.41
N GLY A 208 21.47 30.28 0.08
CA GLY A 208 20.35 30.30 1.01
C GLY A 208 19.82 28.91 1.36
N ARG A 209 20.22 28.43 2.53
CA ARG A 209 19.40 27.70 3.52
C ARG A 209 18.83 26.31 3.13
N GLY A 210 19.49 25.29 3.69
CA GLY A 210 19.08 23.90 3.62
C GLY A 210 17.67 23.62 4.16
N ARG A 211 16.89 22.88 3.37
CA ARG A 211 15.74 22.13 3.85
C ARG A 211 16.23 20.73 4.25
N ARG A 212 16.30 20.50 5.56
CA ARG A 212 16.26 19.16 6.13
C ARG A 212 14.83 18.67 6.01
N GLU A 213 14.62 17.69 5.16
CA GLU A 213 13.37 16.94 5.12
C GLU A 213 13.34 16.02 6.34
N VAL A 214 12.29 16.17 7.15
CA VAL A 214 12.06 15.46 8.40
C VAL A 214 11.43 14.12 8.04
N VAL A 215 12.19 13.04 8.20
CA VAL A 215 11.69 11.66 8.19
C VAL A 215 10.94 11.43 9.51
N PRO A 216 9.66 11.03 9.52
CA PRO A 216 9.04 10.55 10.74
C PRO A 216 9.50 9.11 11.03
N ARG A 217 10.21 8.96 12.15
CA ARG A 217 10.44 7.69 12.85
C ARG A 217 9.08 7.11 13.28
N LEU A 218 8.77 5.90 12.81
CA LEU A 218 7.79 5.03 13.45
C LEU A 218 8.51 4.24 14.55
N GLU A 219 8.29 4.64 15.80
CA GLU A 219 8.58 3.80 16.97
C GLU A 219 7.52 2.68 17.09
N PRO A 220 7.88 1.49 17.58
CA PRO A 220 6.95 0.39 17.79
C PRO A 220 6.23 0.52 19.15
N CYS A 221 4.90 0.53 19.15
CA CYS A 221 4.10 0.41 20.36
C CYS A 221 4.19 -1.03 20.91
N ALA A 222 5.06 -1.21 21.90
CA ALA A 222 4.99 -2.32 22.84
C ALA A 222 3.96 -1.98 23.93
N HIS A 223 2.86 -2.75 23.99
CA HIS A 223 2.03 -2.83 25.20
C HIS A 223 1.87 -4.29 25.62
N LEU A 224 2.68 -4.66 26.62
CA LEU A 224 2.46 -5.80 27.51
C LEU A 224 1.60 -5.35 28.70
N ARG A 225 0.67 -6.23 29.11
CA ARG A 225 -0.03 -6.39 30.41
C ARG A 225 -1.53 -6.61 30.13
N GLY A 226 -2.10 -7.81 30.27
CA GLY A 226 -1.97 -8.74 31.38
C GLY A 226 -3.07 -8.47 32.40
N ARG A 227 -4.28 -9.00 32.18
CA ARG A 227 -5.35 -9.12 33.21
C ARG A 227 -6.29 -10.30 32.91
N ARG A 228 -6.11 -11.39 33.66
CA ARG A 228 -7.16 -12.32 34.16
C ARG A 228 -6.91 -12.42 35.68
N PRO A 229 -7.86 -12.92 36.49
CA PRO A 229 -9.25 -12.49 36.72
C PRO A 229 -9.39 -12.02 38.20
N PRO A 230 -10.60 -11.71 38.71
CA PRO A 230 -10.86 -11.89 40.13
C PRO A 230 -11.84 -13.04 40.38
N HIS A 231 -11.39 -13.95 41.24
CA HIS A 231 -12.23 -14.86 42.00
C HIS A 231 -13.32 -14.08 42.74
N ALA A 232 -14.58 -14.49 42.54
CA ALA A 232 -15.65 -14.23 43.50
C ALA A 232 -15.98 -15.54 44.21
N ALA A 233 -15.71 -15.55 45.51
CA ALA A 233 -16.17 -16.55 46.44
C ALA A 233 -17.60 -16.25 46.89
N ARG A 234 -18.27 -17.31 47.36
CA ARG A 234 -19.36 -17.40 48.36
C ARG A 234 -20.84 -17.52 47.92
N ARG A 235 -21.42 -18.63 48.42
CA ARG A 235 -22.78 -18.89 48.94
C ARG A 235 -23.89 -19.20 47.93
N ARG A 236 -24.23 -20.48 47.77
CA ARG A 236 -25.22 -21.22 48.58
C ARG A 236 -25.00 -22.72 48.43
#